data_AF-A0A928NHD8-F1
#
_entry.id   AF-A0A928NHD8-F1
#
_cell.length_a   1.000
_cell.length_b   1.000
_cell.length_c   1.000
_cell.angle_alpha   90.00
_cell.angle_beta   90.00
_cell.angle_gamma   90.00
#
_symmetry.space_group_name_H-M   'P 1'
#
loop_
_entity.id
_entity.type
_entity.pdbx_description
1 polymer ?
#
loop_
_entity_poly.entity_id
_entity_poly.type
_entity_poly.pdbx_seq_one_letter_code
_entity_poly.pdbx_strand_id
1 'polypeptide(L)'
;MSGMLYLCGTPIGNLSDFSPRGVEILQSVDFIAAEDTRHSLKLLQHFGISKPMVSYFEHNKRERGEQIIKRLLDGESAALITDAGMPAISDPGEDLVLLCHQNGIEVSPVPGPCAAIAALAASGLPTGRFCFEGFLTVNKKGRREHLQGLLKEQRTMIFYEAPHKLCATLSDMLQILGNRRIALAREMTKLHEEIVLTTLEEAEEKYRETPPKGEFVLILEGCGEVEESFETTPQERLAELIASGVSKKDAIRQVAEERKLPKREVYAWTIEE
;
A
#
# COMPACT_ATOMS: atom_id res chain seq x y z
N MET A 1 21.66 -17.61 26.18
CA MET A 1 21.05 -17.48 24.84
C MET A 1 20.46 -16.09 24.77
N SER A 2 20.54 -15.42 23.62
CA SER A 2 19.83 -14.15 23.42
C SER A 2 18.33 -14.39 23.57
N GLY A 3 17.59 -13.36 24.00
CA GLY A 3 16.15 -13.36 23.94
C GLY A 3 15.65 -13.15 22.51
N MET A 4 14.33 -12.95 22.37
CA MET A 4 13.66 -12.82 21.08
C MET A 4 12.91 -11.49 20.97
N LEU A 5 12.87 -10.92 19.76
CA LEU A 5 12.00 -9.81 19.43
C LEU A 5 10.70 -10.34 18.79
N TYR A 6 9.56 -10.02 19.39
CA TYR A 6 8.23 -10.30 18.83
C TYR A 6 7.68 -9.05 18.15
N LEU A 7 7.15 -9.18 16.93
CA LEU A 7 6.45 -8.10 16.24
C LEU A 7 4.94 -8.30 16.43
N CYS A 8 4.30 -7.48 17.26
CA CYS A 8 2.93 -7.69 17.69
C CYS A 8 1.97 -6.69 17.04
N GLY A 9 1.11 -7.18 16.15
CA GLY A 9 0.06 -6.37 15.54
C GLY A 9 -1.00 -5.93 16.55
N THR A 10 -1.19 -4.63 16.74
CA THR A 10 -2.19 -4.04 17.64
C THR A 10 -3.51 -3.72 16.91
N PRO A 11 -4.62 -3.52 17.63
CA PRO A 11 -5.88 -3.10 17.02
C PRO A 11 -5.76 -1.79 16.23
N ILE A 12 -6.53 -1.68 15.13
CA ILE A 12 -6.58 -0.46 14.30
C ILE A 12 -7.80 0.44 14.59
N GLY A 13 -8.57 0.12 15.63
CA GLY A 13 -9.77 0.87 16.01
C GLY A 13 -10.68 0.16 17.01
N ASN A 14 -10.74 -1.18 16.94
CA ASN A 14 -11.56 -2.00 17.84
C ASN A 14 -10.72 -2.94 18.70
N LEU A 15 -10.76 -2.76 20.03
CA LEU A 15 -9.97 -3.58 20.97
C LEU A 15 -10.25 -5.10 20.86
N SER A 16 -11.42 -5.49 20.35
CA SER A 16 -11.78 -6.90 20.15
C SER A 16 -10.95 -7.58 19.06
N ASP A 17 -10.26 -6.82 18.21
CA ASP A 17 -9.42 -7.35 17.14
C ASP A 17 -8.01 -7.74 17.60
N PHE A 18 -7.69 -7.50 18.88
CA PHE A 18 -6.40 -7.94 19.41
C PHE A 18 -6.37 -9.45 19.57
N SER A 19 -5.34 -10.11 19.02
CA SER A 19 -5.30 -11.57 19.03
C SER A 19 -4.99 -12.12 20.43
N PRO A 20 -5.57 -13.27 20.81
CA PRO A 20 -5.23 -13.94 22.07
C PRO A 20 -3.72 -14.19 22.21
N ARG A 21 -3.06 -14.57 21.12
CA ARG A 21 -1.60 -14.75 21.08
C ARG A 21 -0.85 -13.43 21.31
N GLY A 22 -1.37 -12.30 20.80
CA GLY A 22 -0.82 -10.98 21.10
C GLY A 22 -0.83 -10.70 22.60
N VAL A 23 -1.96 -10.95 23.28
CA VAL A 23 -2.09 -10.82 24.73
C VAL A 23 -1.07 -11.71 25.46
N GLU A 24 -0.99 -12.99 25.10
CA GLU A 24 -0.05 -13.96 25.70
C GLU A 24 1.41 -13.51 25.56
N ILE A 25 1.81 -13.04 24.37
CA ILE A 25 3.17 -12.55 24.13
C ILE A 25 3.46 -11.29 24.94
N LEU A 26 2.55 -10.31 24.94
CA LEU A 26 2.74 -9.10 25.76
C LEU A 26 2.80 -9.43 27.26
N GLN A 27 2.16 -10.49 27.72
CA GLN A 27 2.27 -10.97 29.11
C GLN A 27 3.55 -11.75 29.39
N SER A 28 4.17 -12.38 28.39
CA SER A 28 5.34 -13.27 28.58
C SER A 28 6.68 -12.54 28.44
N VAL A 29 6.79 -11.54 27.56
CA VAL A 29 8.03 -10.79 27.34
C VAL A 29 8.49 -9.98 28.57
N ASP A 30 9.77 -9.67 28.65
CA ASP A 30 10.34 -8.89 29.76
C ASP A 30 9.98 -7.41 29.66
N PHE A 31 9.88 -6.88 28.44
CA PHE A 31 9.49 -5.49 28.17
C PHE A 31 8.81 -5.30 26.82
N ILE A 32 8.18 -4.15 26.66
CA ILE A 32 7.49 -3.75 25.43
C ILE A 32 8.18 -2.51 24.85
N ALA A 33 8.64 -2.59 23.60
CA ALA A 33 9.02 -1.42 22.82
C ALA A 33 7.76 -0.89 22.12
N ALA A 34 7.39 0.36 22.41
CA ALA A 34 6.15 0.96 21.93
C ALA A 34 6.42 2.32 21.26
N GLU A 35 5.71 2.62 20.17
CA GLU A 35 5.77 3.91 19.49
C GLU A 35 5.39 5.08 20.43
N ASP A 36 4.14 5.12 20.90
CA ASP A 36 3.73 5.98 22.02
C ASP A 36 3.31 5.13 23.23
N THR A 37 4.11 5.21 24.29
CA THR A 37 3.86 4.50 25.55
C THR A 37 2.56 4.94 26.24
N ARG A 38 2.09 6.17 26.01
CA ARG A 38 0.83 6.69 26.57
C ARG A 38 -0.37 6.15 25.80
N HIS A 39 -0.24 5.98 24.49
CA HIS A 39 -1.23 5.30 23.67
C HIS A 39 -1.34 3.83 24.11
N SER A 40 -0.19 3.14 24.09
CA SER A 40 -0.08 1.72 24.40
C SER A 40 -0.56 1.37 25.81
N LEU A 41 -0.40 2.28 26.78
CA LEU A 41 -0.89 2.07 28.15
C LEU A 41 -2.39 1.76 28.21
N LYS A 42 -3.21 2.36 27.33
CA LYS A 42 -4.67 2.08 27.29
C LYS A 42 -4.95 0.65 26.85
N LEU A 43 -4.22 0.16 25.85
CA LEU A 43 -4.30 -1.22 25.38
C LEU A 43 -3.90 -2.18 26.50
N LEU A 44 -2.75 -1.94 27.14
CA LEU A 44 -2.25 -2.80 28.22
C LEU A 44 -3.23 -2.83 29.40
N GLN A 45 -3.78 -1.68 29.80
CA GLN A 45 -4.78 -1.59 30.86
C GLN A 45 -6.05 -2.39 30.54
N HIS A 46 -6.54 -2.30 29.30
CA HIS A 46 -7.72 -3.05 28.86
C HIS A 46 -7.54 -4.57 29.02
N PHE A 47 -6.35 -5.08 28.71
CA PHE A 47 -6.02 -6.50 28.80
C PHE A 47 -5.37 -6.92 30.13
N GLY A 48 -5.31 -6.02 31.13
CA GLY A 48 -4.72 -6.31 32.44
C GLY A 48 -3.22 -6.62 32.40
N ILE A 49 -2.50 -6.08 31.41
CA ILE A 49 -1.08 -6.33 31.19
C ILE A 49 -0.26 -5.27 31.92
N SER A 50 0.72 -5.71 32.73
CA SER A 50 1.67 -4.83 33.42
C SER A 50 3.09 -5.23 33.04
N LYS A 51 3.72 -4.42 32.18
CA LYS A 51 5.10 -4.62 31.71
C LYS A 51 5.83 -3.28 31.60
N PRO A 52 7.16 -3.27 31.83
CA PRO A 52 7.95 -2.08 31.55
C PRO A 52 7.91 -1.77 30.04
N MET A 53 7.77 -0.48 29.71
CA MET A 53 7.77 0.00 28.33
C MET A 53 9.02 0.82 28.04
N VAL A 54 9.51 0.71 26.80
CA VAL A 54 10.55 1.56 26.21
C VAL A 54 9.92 2.27 25.02
N SER A 55 10.03 3.59 24.94
CA SER A 55 9.56 4.31 23.74
C SER A 55 10.51 4.11 22.57
N TYR A 56 9.98 3.73 21.41
CA TYR A 56 10.73 3.49 20.19
C TYR A 56 9.97 4.09 18.99
N PHE A 57 10.44 5.23 18.48
CA PHE A 57 9.80 5.98 17.40
C PHE A 57 10.84 6.68 16.51
N GLU A 58 10.39 7.25 15.39
CA GLU A 58 11.25 7.71 14.29
C GLU A 58 12.44 8.59 14.70
N HIS A 59 12.25 9.51 15.66
CA HIS A 59 13.32 10.43 16.08
C HIS A 59 14.31 9.84 17.10
N ASN A 60 13.98 8.73 17.76
CA ASN A 60 14.85 8.13 18.79
C ASN A 60 15.34 6.72 18.42
N LYS A 61 14.89 6.18 17.27
CA LYS A 61 15.09 4.80 16.84
C LYS A 61 16.54 4.34 16.85
N ARG A 62 17.48 5.22 16.51
CA ARG A 62 18.91 4.89 16.51
C ARG A 62 19.44 4.62 17.92
N GLU A 63 19.21 5.55 18.86
CA GLU A 63 19.71 5.40 20.23
C GLU A 63 18.96 4.28 20.98
N ARG A 64 17.63 4.26 20.86
CA ARG A 64 16.80 3.25 21.52
C ARG A 64 16.97 1.87 20.92
N GLY A 65 17.21 1.77 19.61
CA GLY A 65 17.49 0.51 18.93
C GLY A 65 18.69 -0.21 19.56
N GLU A 66 19.83 0.49 19.71
CA GLU A 66 21.02 -0.08 20.35
C GLU A 66 20.77 -0.52 21.80
N GLN A 67 20.00 0.25 22.56
CA GLN A 67 19.62 -0.12 23.93
C GLN A 67 18.75 -1.38 23.98
N ILE A 68 17.80 -1.51 23.05
CA ILE A 68 16.94 -2.69 22.93
C ILE A 68 17.77 -3.91 22.53
N ILE A 69 18.65 -3.78 21.54
CA ILE A 69 19.55 -4.85 21.08
C ILE A 69 20.42 -5.37 22.23
N LYS A 70 21.00 -4.47 23.04
CA LYS A 70 21.79 -4.88 24.20
C LYS A 70 20.99 -5.77 25.16
N ARG A 71 19.76 -5.37 25.49
CA ARG A 71 18.89 -6.15 26.38
C ARG A 71 18.52 -7.51 25.79
N LEU A 72 18.25 -7.57 24.49
CA LEU A 72 17.99 -8.81 23.77
C LEU A 72 19.21 -9.75 23.80
N LEU A 73 20.42 -9.22 23.63
CA LEU A 73 21.67 -9.99 23.75
C LEU A 73 21.92 -10.48 25.18
N ASP A 74 21.52 -9.71 26.18
CA ASP A 74 21.60 -10.07 27.61
C ASP A 74 20.57 -11.16 28.00
N GLY A 75 19.68 -11.56 27.09
CA GLY A 75 18.75 -12.67 27.26
C GLY A 75 17.30 -12.26 27.51
N GLU A 76 17.00 -10.96 27.62
CA GLU A 76 15.63 -10.47 27.75
C GLU A 76 14.88 -10.60 26.42
N SER A 77 13.59 -10.91 26.47
CA SER A 77 12.70 -10.89 25.29
C SER A 77 11.84 -9.63 25.27
N ALA A 78 11.54 -9.14 24.07
CA ALA A 78 10.80 -7.90 23.87
C ALA A 78 9.65 -8.09 22.88
N ALA A 79 8.57 -7.34 23.06
CA ALA A 79 7.56 -7.15 22.03
C ALA A 79 7.64 -5.73 21.47
N LEU A 80 7.73 -5.58 20.15
CA LEU A 80 7.51 -4.32 19.46
C LEU A 80 6.03 -4.18 19.12
N ILE A 81 5.44 -3.03 19.46
CA ILE A 81 4.09 -2.61 19.09
C ILE A 81 4.09 -1.18 18.57
N THR A 82 3.16 -0.86 17.69
CA THR A 82 2.88 0.50 17.21
C THR A 82 1.50 0.93 17.66
N ASP A 83 1.18 2.21 17.46
CA ASP A 83 -0.09 2.76 17.93
C ASP A 83 -1.30 2.04 17.31
N ALA A 84 -1.16 1.54 16.07
CA ALA A 84 -2.19 0.75 15.41
C ALA A 84 -1.60 -0.17 14.33
N GLY A 85 -2.02 -1.43 14.33
CA GLY A 85 -1.70 -2.37 13.25
C GLY A 85 -0.34 -3.05 13.41
N MET A 86 0.26 -3.44 12.28
CA MET A 86 1.48 -4.25 12.25
C MET A 86 2.74 -3.37 12.32
N PRO A 87 3.60 -3.53 13.34
CA PRO A 87 4.86 -2.81 13.43
C PRO A 87 5.77 -3.03 12.23
N ALA A 88 6.68 -2.08 11.99
CA ALA A 88 7.60 -2.06 10.85
C ALA A 88 6.94 -1.89 9.46
N ILE A 89 5.63 -1.69 9.37
CA ILE A 89 4.91 -1.41 8.12
C ILE A 89 4.31 -0.01 8.19
N SER A 90 4.92 0.96 7.50
CA SER A 90 4.60 2.41 7.60
C SER A 90 4.80 3.05 8.98
N ASP A 91 5.12 2.25 10.00
CA ASP A 91 5.43 2.66 11.36
C ASP A 91 6.89 2.29 11.72
N PRO A 92 7.44 2.83 12.83
CA PRO A 92 8.77 2.47 13.31
C PRO A 92 8.92 0.96 13.54
N GLY A 93 10.08 0.40 13.16
CA GLY A 93 10.41 -0.99 13.46
C GLY A 93 11.35 -1.65 12.46
N GLU A 94 11.32 -1.23 11.19
CA GLU A 94 12.16 -1.80 10.13
C GLU A 94 13.65 -1.82 10.53
N ASP A 95 14.16 -0.68 11.01
CA ASP A 95 15.54 -0.55 11.47
C ASP A 95 15.88 -1.48 12.64
N LEU A 96 14.93 -1.71 13.57
CA LEU A 96 15.15 -2.59 14.72
C LEU A 96 15.18 -4.06 14.30
N VAL A 97 14.31 -4.46 13.37
CA VAL A 97 14.30 -5.80 12.78
C VAL A 97 15.62 -6.06 12.06
N LEU A 98 16.11 -5.09 11.29
CA LEU A 98 17.42 -5.18 10.65
C LEU A 98 18.55 -5.35 11.67
N LEU A 99 18.57 -4.54 12.73
CA LEU A 99 19.57 -4.66 13.80
C LEU A 99 19.51 -6.03 14.48
N CYS A 100 18.32 -6.60 14.69
CA CYS A 100 18.18 -7.94 15.26
C CYS A 100 18.83 -8.99 14.37
N HIS A 101 18.53 -8.97 13.06
CA HIS A 101 19.15 -9.89 12.10
C HIS A 101 20.68 -9.73 12.04
N GLN A 102 21.19 -8.50 12.07
CA GLN A 102 22.64 -8.24 12.08
C GLN A 102 23.34 -8.80 13.33
N ASN A 103 22.63 -8.90 14.45
CA ASN A 103 23.17 -9.41 15.72
C ASN A 103 22.78 -10.88 15.99
N GLY A 104 22.16 -11.57 15.03
CA GLY A 104 21.74 -12.96 15.19
C GLY A 104 20.61 -13.16 16.21
N ILE A 105 19.85 -12.12 16.52
CA ILE A 105 18.66 -12.18 17.39
C ILE A 105 17.47 -12.68 16.57
N GLU A 106 16.72 -13.63 17.12
CA GLU A 106 15.51 -14.14 16.49
C GLU A 106 14.40 -13.07 16.48
N VAL A 107 13.68 -12.99 15.36
CA VAL A 107 12.53 -12.10 15.19
C VAL A 107 11.31 -12.96 14.84
N SER A 108 10.23 -12.84 15.62
CA SER A 108 9.03 -13.64 15.45
C SER A 108 7.79 -12.77 15.24
N PRO A 109 7.12 -12.84 14.07
CA PRO A 109 5.89 -12.09 13.85
C PRO A 109 4.70 -12.72 14.58
N VAL A 110 3.90 -11.89 15.23
CA VAL A 110 2.58 -12.22 15.78
C VAL A 110 1.52 -11.60 14.87
N PRO A 111 0.82 -12.41 14.05
CA PRO A 111 -0.24 -11.92 13.18
C PRO A 111 -1.28 -11.12 13.96
N GLY A 112 -1.72 -10.04 13.35
CA GLY A 112 -2.69 -9.12 13.91
C GLY A 112 -3.31 -8.24 12.84
N PRO A 113 -4.15 -7.28 13.24
CA PRO A 113 -4.86 -6.40 12.33
C PRO A 113 -3.91 -5.60 11.43
N CYS A 114 -4.31 -5.42 10.17
CA CYS A 114 -3.60 -4.59 9.20
C CYS A 114 -4.63 -3.86 8.32
N ALA A 115 -4.67 -2.53 8.41
CA ALA A 115 -5.68 -1.72 7.73
C ALA A 115 -5.63 -1.88 6.21
N ALA A 116 -4.43 -1.93 5.62
CA ALA A 116 -4.22 -2.18 4.19
C ALA A 116 -4.89 -3.47 3.71
N ILE A 117 -4.66 -4.58 4.43
CA ILE A 117 -5.18 -5.90 4.04
C ILE A 117 -6.69 -5.99 4.28
N ALA A 118 -7.18 -5.47 5.41
CA ALA A 118 -8.61 -5.45 5.71
C ALA A 118 -9.39 -4.63 4.65
N ALA A 119 -8.90 -3.44 4.30
CA ALA A 119 -9.50 -2.59 3.28
C ALA A 119 -9.44 -3.23 1.89
N LEU A 120 -8.30 -3.83 1.50
CA LEU A 120 -8.18 -4.54 0.23
C LEU A 120 -9.21 -5.68 0.13
N ALA A 121 -9.33 -6.50 1.18
CA ALA A 121 -10.24 -7.63 1.22
C ALA A 121 -11.72 -7.22 1.04
N ALA A 122 -12.08 -6.03 1.55
CA ALA A 122 -13.44 -5.48 1.46
C ALA A 122 -13.66 -4.53 0.26
N SER A 123 -12.62 -4.25 -0.55
CA SER A 123 -12.64 -3.19 -1.57
C SER A 123 -13.51 -3.47 -2.80
N GLY A 124 -13.74 -4.74 -3.14
CA GLY A 124 -14.33 -5.14 -4.42
C GLY A 124 -13.41 -4.96 -5.64
N LEU A 125 -12.10 -4.71 -5.44
CA LEU A 125 -11.08 -4.65 -6.48
C LEU A 125 -10.24 -5.94 -6.54
N PRO A 126 -9.50 -6.20 -7.65
CA PRO A 126 -8.68 -7.40 -7.78
C PRO A 126 -7.63 -7.53 -6.66
N THR A 127 -7.58 -8.70 -6.01
CA THR A 127 -6.68 -8.94 -4.86
C THR A 127 -5.55 -9.93 -5.16
N GLY A 128 -5.51 -10.50 -6.37
CA GLY A 128 -4.52 -11.53 -6.73
C GLY A 128 -3.07 -11.04 -6.74
N ARG A 129 -2.85 -9.78 -7.12
CA ARG A 129 -1.57 -9.08 -7.02
C ARG A 129 -1.84 -7.62 -6.68
N PHE A 130 -1.12 -7.09 -5.70
CA PHE A 130 -1.25 -5.71 -5.26
C PHE A 130 0.10 -5.10 -4.86
N CYS A 131 0.11 -3.78 -4.71
CA CYS A 131 1.23 -2.99 -4.20
C CYS A 131 0.77 -2.20 -2.99
N PHE A 132 1.64 -2.08 -2.00
CA PHE A 132 1.45 -1.18 -0.88
C PHE A 132 2.41 0.00 -1.03
N GLU A 133 1.86 1.20 -1.18
CA GLU A 133 2.59 2.44 -1.41
C GLU A 133 2.70 3.30 -0.14
N GLY A 134 2.07 2.87 0.96
CA GLY A 134 2.08 3.58 2.22
C GLY A 134 1.50 5.00 2.11
N PHE A 135 2.15 5.96 2.76
CA PHE A 135 1.74 7.36 2.75
C PHE A 135 2.42 8.15 1.64
N LEU A 136 1.64 8.87 0.84
CA LEU A 136 2.19 9.86 -0.08
C LEU A 136 2.71 11.09 0.67
N THR A 137 3.79 11.70 0.17
CA THR A 137 4.34 12.92 0.76
C THR A 137 3.36 14.10 0.68
N VAL A 138 3.40 14.99 1.69
CA VAL A 138 2.67 16.27 1.66
C VAL A 138 3.22 17.21 0.60
N ASN A 139 4.49 17.07 0.23
CA ASN A 139 5.13 17.89 -0.79
C ASN A 139 4.50 17.61 -2.16
N LYS A 140 3.88 18.63 -2.77
CA LYS A 140 3.16 18.47 -4.05
C LYS A 140 4.05 17.91 -5.17
N LYS A 141 5.29 18.39 -5.30
CA LYS A 141 6.20 17.93 -6.36
C LYS A 141 6.54 16.45 -6.15
N GLY A 142 6.99 16.08 -4.95
CA GLY A 142 7.34 14.69 -4.63
C GLY A 142 6.15 13.73 -4.76
N ARG A 143 4.94 14.15 -4.35
CA ARG A 143 3.72 13.34 -4.49
C ARG A 143 3.41 13.06 -5.96
N ARG A 144 3.49 14.09 -6.82
CA ARG A 144 3.23 13.94 -8.25
C ARG A 144 4.30 13.09 -8.94
N GLU A 145 5.57 13.24 -8.57
CA GLU A 145 6.67 12.40 -9.08
C GLU A 145 6.46 10.92 -8.72
N HIS A 146 6.04 10.63 -7.48
CA HIS A 146 5.67 9.27 -7.06
C HIS A 146 4.51 8.73 -7.90
N LEU A 147 3.41 9.47 -8.01
CA LEU A 147 2.23 9.06 -8.79
C LEU A 147 2.58 8.85 -10.28
N GLN A 148 3.47 9.65 -10.86
CA GLN A 148 3.94 9.46 -12.24
C GLN A 148 4.66 8.11 -12.41
N GLY A 149 5.42 7.67 -11.42
CA GLY A 149 6.04 6.34 -11.41
C GLY A 149 5.03 5.19 -11.46
N LEU A 150 3.79 5.43 -11.05
CA LEU A 150 2.71 4.44 -10.96
C LEU A 150 1.76 4.45 -12.17
N LEU A 151 2.02 5.29 -13.18
CA LEU A 151 1.16 5.41 -14.38
C LEU A 151 0.84 4.07 -15.04
N LYS A 152 1.86 3.20 -15.16
CA LYS A 152 1.76 1.88 -15.81
C LYS A 152 1.57 0.73 -14.83
N GLU A 153 1.32 1.00 -13.55
CA GLU A 153 1.10 -0.06 -12.57
C GLU A 153 -0.26 -0.73 -12.82
N GLN A 154 -0.23 -2.02 -13.14
CA GLN A 154 -1.41 -2.83 -13.45
C GLN A 154 -2.02 -3.50 -12.21
N ARG A 155 -1.26 -3.62 -11.13
CA ARG A 155 -1.73 -4.19 -9.87
C ARG A 155 -2.61 -3.18 -9.14
N THR A 156 -3.51 -3.68 -8.30
CA THR A 156 -4.21 -2.86 -7.31
C THR A 156 -3.17 -2.19 -6.40
N MET A 157 -3.32 -0.90 -6.15
CA MET A 157 -2.42 -0.12 -5.30
C MET A 157 -3.13 0.28 -4.02
N ILE A 158 -2.42 0.23 -2.89
CA ILE A 158 -2.95 0.57 -1.57
C ILE A 158 -2.17 1.76 -1.03
N PHE A 159 -2.89 2.80 -0.62
CA PHE A 159 -2.32 3.98 0.02
C PHE A 159 -2.99 4.23 1.37
N TYR A 160 -2.24 4.77 2.32
CA TYR A 160 -2.80 5.39 3.52
C TYR A 160 -2.90 6.89 3.33
N GLU A 161 -4.00 7.48 3.80
CA GLU A 161 -4.22 8.91 3.66
C GLU A 161 -4.90 9.56 4.87
N ALA A 162 -4.37 10.73 5.25
CA ALA A 162 -4.93 11.55 6.31
C ALA A 162 -6.02 12.47 5.73
N PRO A 163 -7.07 12.80 6.50
CA PRO A 163 -8.24 13.53 5.98
C PRO A 163 -7.85 14.90 5.41
N HIS A 164 -6.93 15.62 6.07
CA HIS A 164 -6.47 16.95 5.65
C HIS A 164 -5.66 16.94 4.33
N LYS A 165 -5.23 15.77 3.86
CA LYS A 165 -4.49 15.58 2.59
C LYS A 165 -5.35 15.01 1.47
N LEU A 166 -6.45 14.32 1.81
CA LEU A 166 -7.22 13.49 0.89
C LEU A 166 -7.63 14.24 -0.40
N CYS A 167 -8.20 15.44 -0.29
CA CYS A 167 -8.65 16.18 -1.48
C CYS A 167 -7.49 16.48 -2.46
N ALA A 168 -6.30 16.84 -1.94
CA ALA A 168 -5.14 17.10 -2.78
C ALA A 168 -4.60 15.82 -3.43
N THR A 169 -4.62 14.71 -2.70
CA THR A 169 -4.21 13.39 -3.20
C THR A 169 -5.15 12.88 -4.29
N LEU A 170 -6.48 12.93 -4.08
CA LEU A 170 -7.47 12.53 -5.08
C LEU A 170 -7.33 13.35 -6.37
N SER A 171 -7.15 14.67 -6.24
CA SER A 171 -6.96 15.56 -7.40
C SER A 171 -5.68 15.23 -8.18
N ASP A 172 -4.55 15.01 -7.50
CA ASP A 172 -3.30 14.63 -8.16
C ASP A 172 -3.39 13.21 -8.78
N MET A 173 -4.06 12.26 -8.11
CA MET A 173 -4.31 10.92 -8.64
C MET A 173 -5.16 10.98 -9.91
N LEU A 174 -6.28 11.70 -9.90
CA LEU A 174 -7.15 11.85 -11.08
C LEU A 174 -6.40 12.46 -12.27
N GLN A 175 -5.64 13.54 -12.02
CA GLN A 175 -4.88 14.22 -13.07
C GLN A 175 -3.76 13.38 -13.69
N ILE A 176 -3.15 12.49 -12.92
CA ILE A 176 -1.99 11.71 -13.37
C ILE A 176 -2.42 10.33 -13.83
N LEU A 177 -3.17 9.60 -13.01
CA LEU A 177 -3.51 8.19 -13.22
C LEU A 177 -4.80 8.02 -14.05
N GLY A 178 -5.57 9.09 -14.27
CA GLY A 178 -6.86 9.08 -14.95
C GLY A 178 -8.01 8.64 -14.04
N ASN A 179 -9.23 8.56 -14.59
CA ASN A 179 -10.44 8.23 -13.83
C ASN A 179 -10.57 6.72 -13.57
N ARG A 180 -9.74 6.19 -12.67
CA ARG A 180 -9.76 4.77 -12.27
C ARG A 180 -10.76 4.50 -11.16
N ARG A 181 -11.17 3.23 -11.01
CA ARG A 181 -11.98 2.83 -9.86
C ARG A 181 -11.14 2.86 -8.57
N ILE A 182 -11.78 3.29 -7.49
CA ILE A 182 -11.16 3.41 -6.18
C ILE A 182 -12.16 2.97 -5.10
N ALA A 183 -11.70 2.19 -4.13
CA ALA A 183 -12.40 1.99 -2.87
C ALA A 183 -11.77 2.89 -1.79
N LEU A 184 -12.59 3.75 -1.18
CA LEU A 184 -12.21 4.54 -0.02
C LEU A 184 -12.72 3.86 1.24
N ALA A 185 -11.81 3.29 2.01
CA ALA A 185 -12.09 2.62 3.27
C ALA A 185 -11.75 3.56 4.43
N ARG A 186 -12.77 4.08 5.09
CA ARG A 186 -12.69 5.11 6.13
C ARG A 186 -12.92 4.51 7.50
N GLU A 187 -12.09 4.89 8.47
CA GLU A 187 -12.26 4.54 9.88
C GLU A 187 -12.43 3.03 10.11
N MET A 188 -11.62 2.22 9.44
CA MET A 188 -11.66 0.75 9.51
C MET A 188 -11.71 0.26 10.97
N THR A 189 -12.65 -0.63 11.25
CA THR A 189 -13.01 -1.23 12.56
C THR A 189 -13.58 -0.27 13.61
N LYS A 190 -13.63 1.03 13.35
CA LYS A 190 -14.15 2.03 14.30
C LYS A 190 -15.66 2.22 14.13
N LEU A 191 -16.26 3.03 15.00
CA LEU A 191 -17.72 3.27 15.03
C LEU A 191 -18.29 3.81 13.70
N HIS A 192 -17.49 4.55 12.93
CA HIS A 192 -17.90 5.18 11.67
C HIS A 192 -17.26 4.53 10.45
N GLU A 193 -16.98 3.22 10.52
CA GLU A 193 -16.46 2.45 9.38
C GLU A 193 -17.35 2.63 8.15
N GLU A 194 -16.73 2.95 7.02
CA GLU A 194 -17.41 3.14 5.74
C GLU A 194 -16.48 2.72 4.60
N ILE A 195 -16.98 1.92 3.67
CA ILE A 195 -16.24 1.53 2.47
C ILE A 195 -17.08 1.92 1.25
N VAL A 196 -16.53 2.79 0.40
CA VAL A 196 -17.20 3.26 -0.81
C VAL A 196 -16.36 2.93 -2.02
N LEU A 197 -16.88 2.06 -2.89
CA LEU A 197 -16.33 1.77 -4.21
C LEU A 197 -16.95 2.72 -5.23
N THR A 198 -16.11 3.50 -5.89
CA THR A 198 -16.49 4.60 -6.79
C THR A 198 -15.36 4.83 -7.81
N THR A 199 -15.33 5.99 -8.45
CA THR A 199 -14.26 6.45 -9.34
C THR A 199 -13.48 7.61 -8.73
N LEU A 200 -12.26 7.87 -9.21
CA LEU A 200 -11.46 9.00 -8.73
C LEU A 200 -12.16 10.35 -8.95
N GLU A 201 -12.89 10.52 -10.04
CA GLU A 201 -13.68 11.72 -10.35
C GLU A 201 -14.82 11.93 -9.34
N GLU A 202 -15.66 10.92 -9.12
CA GLU A 202 -16.76 10.99 -8.15
C GLU A 202 -16.24 11.17 -6.71
N ALA A 203 -15.12 10.54 -6.37
CA ALA A 203 -14.49 10.72 -5.06
C ALA A 203 -13.96 12.16 -4.87
N GLU A 204 -13.29 12.72 -5.88
CA GLU A 204 -12.80 14.11 -5.84
C GLU A 204 -13.96 15.10 -5.67
N GLU A 205 -15.07 14.89 -6.40
CA GLU A 205 -16.28 15.70 -6.28
C GLU A 205 -16.89 15.61 -4.88
N LYS A 206 -17.14 14.39 -4.37
CA LYS A 206 -17.71 14.14 -3.02
C LYS A 206 -16.94 14.89 -1.93
N TYR A 207 -15.61 14.78 -1.93
CA TYR A 207 -14.78 15.38 -0.87
C TYR A 207 -14.41 16.84 -1.11
N ARG A 208 -14.73 17.41 -2.29
CA ARG A 208 -14.74 18.86 -2.50
C ARG A 208 -15.93 19.51 -1.80
N GLU A 209 -17.08 18.85 -1.81
CA GLU A 209 -18.31 19.36 -1.17
C GLU A 209 -18.40 19.03 0.32
N THR A 210 -18.01 17.79 0.69
CA THR A 210 -18.08 17.30 2.07
C THR A 210 -16.69 17.06 2.62
N PRO A 211 -16.19 17.91 3.55
CA PRO A 211 -14.84 17.77 4.09
C PRO A 211 -14.59 16.38 4.70
N PRO A 212 -13.51 15.70 4.31
CA PRO A 212 -13.19 14.36 4.83
C PRO A 212 -12.89 14.40 6.33
N LYS A 213 -13.28 13.33 7.03
CA LYS A 213 -13.02 13.11 8.46
C LYS A 213 -12.62 11.66 8.70
N GLY A 214 -11.70 11.46 9.65
CA GLY A 214 -11.16 10.14 9.97
C GLY A 214 -10.04 9.72 9.02
N GLU A 215 -9.47 8.56 9.28
CA GLU A 215 -8.35 8.00 8.52
C GLU A 215 -8.86 7.17 7.34
N PHE A 216 -8.10 7.18 6.25
CA PHE A 216 -8.46 6.49 5.01
C PHE A 216 -7.40 5.49 4.59
N VAL A 217 -7.86 4.35 4.09
CA VAL A 217 -7.11 3.48 3.19
C VAL A 217 -7.73 3.60 1.81
N LEU A 218 -6.90 3.93 0.82
CA LEU A 218 -7.30 4.06 -0.58
C LEU A 218 -6.87 2.81 -1.33
N ILE A 219 -7.81 2.09 -1.91
CA ILE A 219 -7.55 0.93 -2.76
C ILE A 219 -7.84 1.35 -4.19
N LEU A 220 -6.80 1.55 -4.97
CA LEU A 220 -6.88 2.08 -6.33
C LEU A 220 -6.67 0.97 -7.35
N GLU A 221 -7.53 0.92 -8.36
CA GLU A 221 -7.40 0.02 -9.48
C GLU A 221 -6.11 0.32 -10.28
N GLY A 222 -5.45 -0.73 -10.76
CA GLY A 222 -4.32 -0.58 -11.68
C GLY A 222 -4.75 0.05 -13.01
N CYS A 223 -3.80 0.44 -13.85
CA CYS A 223 -4.13 0.67 -15.24
C CYS A 223 -4.58 -0.68 -15.80
N GLY A 224 -5.75 -0.75 -16.44
CA GLY A 224 -6.14 -1.96 -17.17
C GLY A 224 -5.07 -2.38 -18.17
N GLU A 225 -5.31 -3.47 -18.91
CA GLU A 225 -4.49 -3.73 -20.09
C GLU A 225 -4.59 -2.47 -20.96
N VAL A 226 -3.44 -1.81 -21.16
CA VAL A 226 -3.35 -0.70 -22.10
C VAL A 226 -3.56 -1.36 -23.46
N GLU A 227 -4.78 -1.34 -23.96
CA GLU A 227 -4.98 -1.48 -25.40
C GLU A 227 -4.11 -0.42 -26.01
N GLU A 228 -3.12 -0.84 -26.83
CA GLU A 228 -2.32 0.11 -27.58
C GLU A 228 -3.29 0.93 -28.43
N SER A 229 -3.58 2.15 -28.00
CA SER A 229 -4.43 3.06 -28.76
C SER A 229 -3.58 3.58 -29.90
N PHE A 230 -3.77 2.99 -31.06
CA PHE A 230 -3.10 3.43 -32.27
C PHE A 230 -3.80 4.67 -32.83
N GLU A 231 -3.05 5.74 -33.06
CA GLU A 231 -3.59 6.99 -33.63
C GLU A 231 -4.21 6.79 -35.02
N THR A 232 -3.74 5.77 -35.75
CA THR A 232 -4.19 5.40 -37.08
C THR A 232 -4.80 4.02 -37.10
N THR A 233 -5.85 3.89 -37.91
CA THR A 233 -6.43 2.59 -38.24
C THR A 233 -5.37 1.66 -38.83
N PRO A 234 -5.50 0.33 -38.67
CA PRO A 234 -4.60 -0.61 -39.32
C PRO A 234 -4.40 -0.38 -40.83
N GLN A 235 -5.45 0.10 -41.52
CA GLN A 235 -5.43 0.44 -42.94
C GLN A 235 -4.60 1.69 -43.25
N GLU A 236 -4.81 2.77 -42.49
CA GLU A 236 -4.01 4.01 -42.63
C GLU A 236 -2.54 3.74 -42.35
N ARG A 237 -2.24 2.96 -41.31
CA ARG A 237 -0.86 2.56 -40.99
C ARG A 237 -0.22 1.73 -42.10
N LEU A 238 -0.98 0.83 -42.72
CA LEU A 238 -0.53 0.03 -43.85
C LEU A 238 -0.22 0.91 -45.07
N ALA A 239 -1.08 1.90 -45.35
CA ALA A 239 -0.88 2.86 -46.43
C ALA A 239 0.37 3.73 -46.20
N GLU A 240 0.61 4.21 -44.98
CA GLU A 240 1.82 4.95 -44.59
C GLU A 240 3.11 4.15 -44.83
N LEU A 241 3.13 2.87 -44.43
CA LEU A 241 4.29 2.01 -44.60
C LEU A 241 4.59 1.75 -46.09
N ILE A 242 3.56 1.53 -46.91
CA ILE A 242 3.73 1.36 -48.35
C ILE A 242 4.19 2.68 -49.00
N ALA A 243 3.60 3.82 -48.61
CA ALA A 243 3.98 5.14 -49.12
C ALA A 243 5.41 5.56 -48.74
N SER A 244 5.92 5.08 -47.60
CA SER A 244 7.31 5.28 -47.17
C SER A 244 8.32 4.31 -47.80
N GLY A 245 7.87 3.45 -48.74
CA GLY A 245 8.74 2.56 -49.52
C GLY A 245 8.98 1.18 -48.91
N VAL A 246 8.26 0.81 -47.85
CA VAL A 246 8.32 -0.55 -47.29
C VAL A 246 7.62 -1.51 -48.24
N SER A 247 8.20 -2.71 -48.43
CA SER A 247 7.60 -3.73 -49.31
C SER A 247 6.19 -4.10 -48.80
N LYS A 248 5.25 -4.33 -49.71
CA LYS A 248 3.86 -4.72 -49.37
C LYS A 248 3.81 -5.91 -48.39
N LYS A 249 4.73 -6.87 -48.55
CA LYS A 249 4.84 -8.05 -47.67
C LYS A 249 5.33 -7.68 -46.27
N ASP A 250 6.31 -6.78 -46.16
CA ASP A 250 6.85 -6.35 -44.87
C ASP A 250 5.88 -5.41 -44.14
N ALA A 251 5.20 -4.52 -44.86
CA ALA A 251 4.19 -3.63 -44.30
C ALA A 251 3.03 -4.43 -43.69
N ILE A 252 2.54 -5.46 -44.38
CA ILE A 252 1.50 -6.38 -43.85
C ILE A 252 1.99 -7.11 -42.60
N ARG A 253 3.23 -7.61 -42.61
CA ARG A 253 3.81 -8.29 -41.43
C ARG A 253 3.89 -7.34 -40.25
N GLN A 254 4.37 -6.12 -40.48
CA GLN A 254 4.58 -5.12 -39.45
C GLN A 254 3.26 -4.67 -38.84
N VAL A 255 2.23 -4.35 -39.64
CA VAL A 255 0.90 -3.99 -39.13
C VAL A 255 0.24 -5.15 -38.39
N ALA A 256 0.36 -6.39 -38.89
CA ALA A 256 -0.19 -7.57 -38.21
C ALA A 256 0.46 -7.82 -36.84
N GLU A 257 1.78 -7.64 -36.73
CA GLU A 257 2.52 -7.78 -35.48
C GLU A 257 2.26 -6.61 -34.52
N GLU A 258 2.28 -5.37 -35.02
CA GLU A 258 1.98 -4.16 -34.23
C GLU A 258 0.54 -4.18 -33.71
N ARG A 259 -0.45 -4.55 -34.53
CA ARG A 259 -1.88 -4.49 -34.19
C ARG A 259 -2.43 -5.82 -33.63
N LYS A 260 -1.58 -6.84 -33.47
CA LYS A 260 -1.96 -8.21 -33.06
C LYS A 260 -3.10 -8.82 -33.91
N LEU A 261 -3.10 -8.54 -35.21
CA LEU A 261 -4.11 -9.01 -36.16
C LEU A 261 -3.60 -10.20 -37.00
N PRO A 262 -4.47 -11.11 -37.47
CA PRO A 262 -4.08 -12.15 -38.41
C PRO A 262 -3.56 -11.54 -39.73
N LYS A 263 -2.38 -11.98 -40.21
CA LYS A 263 -1.79 -11.51 -41.49
C LYS A 263 -2.74 -11.62 -42.69
N ARG A 264 -3.65 -12.59 -42.66
CA ARG A 264 -4.68 -12.80 -43.71
C ARG A 264 -5.68 -11.64 -43.77
N GLU A 265 -6.07 -11.08 -42.64
CA GLU A 265 -7.01 -9.96 -42.56
C GLU A 265 -6.35 -8.69 -43.10
N VAL A 266 -5.10 -8.43 -42.68
CA VAL A 266 -4.33 -7.28 -43.17
C VAL A 266 -4.04 -7.38 -44.68
N TYR A 267 -3.81 -8.59 -45.21
CA TYR A 267 -3.63 -8.82 -46.64
C TYR A 267 -4.88 -8.51 -47.47
N ALA A 268 -6.08 -8.79 -46.95
CA ALA A 268 -7.33 -8.57 -47.67
C ALA A 268 -7.55 -7.09 -48.02
N TRP A 269 -7.17 -6.17 -47.13
CA TRP A 269 -7.25 -4.71 -47.36
C TRP A 269 -6.35 -4.21 -48.49
N THR A 270 -5.41 -5.05 -48.95
CA THR A 270 -4.51 -4.70 -50.04
C THR A 270 -4.95 -5.22 -51.41
N ILE A 271 -6.10 -5.91 -51.46
CA ILE A 271 -6.70 -6.49 -52.68
C ILE A 271 -7.93 -5.68 -53.11
N GLU A 272 -8.53 -4.87 -52.22
CA GLU A 272 -9.73 -4.06 -52.47
C GLU A 272 -9.46 -2.68 -53.13
N GLU A 273 -8.29 -2.48 -53.76
CA GLU A 273 -8.03 -1.32 -54.65
C GLU A 273 -8.17 -1.68 -56.13
#